data_AF-A0AAV4I0T9-F1
#
_entry.id   AF-A0AAV4I0T9-F1
#
_cell.length_a   1.000
_cell.length_b   1.000
_cell.length_c   1.000
_cell.angle_alpha   90.00
_cell.angle_beta   90.00
_cell.angle_gamma   90.00
#
_symmetry.space_group_name_H-M   'P 1'
#
loop_
_entity.id
_entity.type
_entity.pdbx_description
1 polymer ?
#
loop_
_entity_poly.entity_id
_entity_poly.type
_entity_poly.pdbx_seq_one_letter_code
_entity_poly.pdbx_strand_id
1 'polypeptide(L)'
;MPQGATTVRHGIGQAAKALSRYRVANVARLVQVMGFQVFKNSHFNYISWLRCCFQKLLSPKSSSSSSSRSSSNSSSRSNSSCISSSILVVEVVVIVVVIVFAVVVAIVLVAALVGTLVVVVVVVVVVVVVVVVVVIIIVTIVVVVVVVVAVVFVLDIVVLVT
;
A
#
# COMPACT_ATOMS: atom_id res chain seq x y z
N MET A 1 41.22 -16.33 -40.51
CA MET A 1 39.85 -16.54 -40.03
C MET A 1 39.88 -16.96 -38.57
N PRO A 2 39.40 -16.14 -37.62
CA PRO A 2 38.91 -16.63 -36.35
C PRO A 2 37.44 -16.25 -36.18
N GLN A 3 36.59 -17.26 -36.04
CA GLN A 3 35.20 -17.13 -35.61
C GLN A 3 35.14 -17.41 -34.11
N GLY A 4 34.34 -16.62 -33.39
CA GLY A 4 33.79 -17.02 -32.09
C GLY A 4 34.11 -16.07 -30.95
N ALA A 5 33.10 -15.31 -30.52
CA ALA A 5 32.75 -15.05 -29.11
C ALA A 5 31.82 -13.82 -29.00
N THR A 6 30.54 -13.97 -29.33
CA THR A 6 29.53 -12.90 -29.13
C THR A 6 28.19 -13.46 -28.69
N THR A 7 28.09 -14.05 -27.49
CA THR A 7 26.76 -14.47 -26.97
C THR A 7 26.66 -14.52 -25.44
N VAL A 8 27.01 -13.47 -24.69
CA VAL A 8 26.69 -13.42 -23.25
C VAL A 8 26.50 -11.98 -22.72
N ARG A 9 25.53 -11.20 -23.24
CA ARG A 9 25.18 -9.89 -22.62
C ARG A 9 23.68 -9.57 -22.56
N HIS A 10 22.81 -10.56 -22.72
CA HIS A 10 21.34 -10.35 -22.80
C HIS A 10 20.51 -10.89 -21.63
N GLY A 11 21.14 -11.32 -20.52
CA GLY A 11 20.43 -11.97 -19.40
C GLY A 11 20.14 -11.12 -18.17
N ILE A 12 20.86 -10.01 -17.93
CA ILE A 12 20.86 -9.36 -16.61
C ILE A 12 19.68 -8.38 -16.45
N GLY A 13 19.18 -7.78 -17.53
CA GLY A 13 18.08 -6.82 -17.49
C GLY A 13 16.70 -7.42 -17.18
N GLN A 14 16.48 -8.72 -17.45
CA GLN A 14 15.17 -9.34 -17.21
C GLN A 14 14.95 -9.75 -15.75
N ALA A 15 16.01 -10.08 -15.01
CA ALA A 15 15.90 -10.47 -13.60
C ALA A 15 15.46 -9.30 -12.69
N ALA A 16 15.95 -8.08 -12.94
CA ALA A 16 15.59 -6.90 -12.15
C ALA A 16 14.11 -6.51 -12.32
N LYS A 17 13.52 -6.74 -13.51
CA LYS A 17 12.11 -6.43 -13.78
C LYS A 17 11.16 -7.43 -13.13
N ALA A 18 11.60 -8.67 -12.90
CA ALA A 18 10.83 -9.68 -12.17
C ALA A 18 10.78 -9.40 -10.66
N LEU A 19 11.88 -8.95 -10.06
CA LEU A 19 11.96 -8.65 -8.63
C LEU A 19 11.11 -7.44 -8.22
N SER A 20 10.99 -6.42 -9.07
CA SER A 20 10.10 -5.26 -8.85
C SER A 20 8.62 -5.67 -8.78
N ARG A 21 8.17 -6.59 -9.65
CA ARG A 21 6.78 -7.07 -9.64
C ARG A 21 6.46 -7.91 -8.40
N TYR A 22 7.45 -8.63 -7.87
CA TYR A 22 7.25 -9.50 -6.71
C TYR A 22 6.98 -8.71 -5.42
N ARG A 23 7.62 -7.55 -5.23
CA ARG A 23 7.38 -6.71 -4.03
C ARG A 23 6.00 -6.05 -4.04
N VAL A 24 5.53 -5.59 -5.20
CA VAL A 24 4.21 -4.94 -5.30
C VAL A 24 3.07 -5.95 -5.08
N ALA A 25 3.23 -7.18 -5.59
CA ALA A 25 2.23 -8.25 -5.40
C ALA A 25 2.07 -8.68 -3.95
N ASN A 26 3.18 -8.76 -3.18
CA ASN A 26 3.13 -9.17 -1.77
C ASN A 26 2.51 -8.09 -0.87
N VAL A 27 2.77 -6.81 -1.12
CA VAL A 27 2.16 -5.72 -0.34
C VAL A 27 0.64 -5.69 -0.58
N ALA A 28 0.18 -5.85 -1.82
CA ALA A 28 -1.24 -5.91 -2.13
C ALA A 28 -1.95 -7.11 -1.44
N ARG A 29 -1.32 -8.29 -1.40
CA ARG A 29 -1.86 -9.45 -0.68
C ARG A 29 -1.90 -9.26 0.83
N LEU A 30 -0.88 -8.63 1.43
CA LEU A 30 -0.88 -8.34 2.87
C LEU A 30 -1.97 -7.34 3.26
N VAL A 31 -2.19 -6.31 2.44
CA VAL A 31 -3.28 -5.34 2.65
C VAL A 31 -4.65 -6.03 2.53
N GLN A 32 -4.84 -6.91 1.55
CA GLN A 32 -6.09 -7.68 1.44
C GLN A 32 -6.30 -8.65 2.61
N VAL A 33 -5.27 -9.38 3.03
CA VAL A 33 -5.41 -10.40 4.10
C VAL A 33 -5.65 -9.74 5.46
N MET A 34 -4.97 -8.64 5.78
CA MET A 34 -5.17 -7.96 7.05
C MET A 34 -6.50 -7.17 7.09
N GLY A 35 -6.92 -6.59 5.97
CA GLY A 35 -8.24 -5.95 5.88
C GLY A 35 -9.41 -6.93 5.99
N PHE A 36 -9.26 -8.17 5.48
CA PHE A 36 -10.36 -9.14 5.46
C PHE A 36 -10.59 -9.85 6.80
N GLN A 37 -9.54 -10.03 7.62
CA GLN A 37 -9.67 -10.76 8.90
C GLN A 37 -10.29 -9.92 10.01
N VAL A 38 -10.03 -8.60 10.03
CA VAL A 38 -10.68 -7.69 10.98
C VAL A 38 -12.18 -7.59 10.72
N PHE A 39 -12.61 -7.81 9.47
CA PHE A 39 -14.02 -7.71 9.09
C PHE A 39 -14.85 -8.97 9.43
N LYS A 40 -14.25 -10.17 9.40
CA LYS A 40 -15.01 -11.43 9.50
C LYS A 40 -15.54 -11.76 10.90
N ASN A 41 -14.84 -11.39 11.98
CA ASN A 41 -15.26 -11.77 13.34
C ASN A 41 -16.28 -10.80 13.97
N SER A 42 -16.35 -9.54 13.52
CA SER A 42 -17.41 -8.61 13.96
C SER A 42 -18.67 -8.69 13.10
N HIS A 43 -18.60 -9.21 11.87
CA HIS A 43 -19.76 -9.20 10.96
C HIS A 43 -20.87 -10.21 11.32
N PHE A 44 -20.55 -11.34 11.95
CA PHE A 44 -21.55 -12.41 12.12
C PHE A 44 -22.70 -12.04 13.07
N ASN A 45 -22.45 -11.22 14.10
CA ASN A 45 -23.50 -10.76 14.99
C ASN A 45 -24.27 -9.54 14.43
N TYR A 46 -23.57 -8.58 13.81
CA TYR A 46 -24.21 -7.38 13.27
C TYR A 46 -25.04 -7.66 12.00
N ILE A 47 -24.62 -8.58 11.12
CA ILE A 47 -25.40 -8.96 9.93
C ILE A 47 -26.71 -9.65 10.34
N SER A 48 -26.67 -10.55 11.33
CA SER A 48 -27.87 -11.25 11.80
C SER A 48 -28.89 -10.28 12.37
N TRP A 49 -28.43 -9.27 13.11
CA TRP A 49 -29.27 -8.20 13.65
C TRP A 49 -29.83 -7.28 12.55
N LEU A 50 -29.00 -6.91 11.56
CA LEU A 50 -29.43 -6.13 10.39
C LEU A 50 -30.49 -6.86 9.56
N ARG A 51 -30.36 -8.18 9.33
CA ARG A 51 -31.40 -8.94 8.60
C ARG A 51 -32.73 -8.91 9.34
N CYS A 52 -32.71 -9.01 10.66
CA CYS A 52 -33.93 -8.99 11.48
C CYS A 52 -34.62 -7.60 11.42
N CYS A 53 -33.85 -6.51 11.50
CA CYS A 53 -34.38 -5.15 11.35
C CYS A 53 -34.89 -4.85 9.93
N PHE A 54 -34.15 -5.26 8.90
CA PHE A 54 -34.50 -4.99 7.51
C PHE A 54 -35.77 -5.72 7.09
N GLN A 55 -35.97 -6.96 7.55
CA GLN A 55 -37.18 -7.74 7.27
C GLN A 55 -38.45 -7.11 7.89
N LYS A 56 -38.30 -6.40 9.02
CA LYS A 56 -39.38 -5.67 9.69
C LYS A 56 -39.71 -4.34 9.01
N LEU A 57 -38.71 -3.66 8.45
CA LEU A 57 -38.89 -2.44 7.62
C LEU A 57 -39.53 -2.74 6.27
N LEU A 58 -39.22 -3.91 5.69
CA LEU A 58 -39.76 -4.35 4.41
C LEU A 58 -41.12 -5.03 4.50
N SER A 59 -41.67 -5.25 5.69
CA SER A 59 -43.03 -5.77 5.84
C SER A 59 -44.01 -4.60 5.67
N PRO A 60 -44.63 -4.41 4.49
CA PRO A 60 -45.66 -3.39 4.33
C PRO A 60 -46.76 -3.69 5.34
N LYS A 61 -47.20 -2.66 6.06
CA LYS A 61 -48.31 -2.70 7.00
C LYS A 61 -49.56 -3.09 6.21
N SER A 62 -49.82 -4.38 6.08
CA SER A 62 -51.02 -4.91 5.45
C SER A 62 -52.19 -4.57 6.38
N SER A 63 -52.79 -3.41 6.12
CA SER A 63 -54.09 -3.00 6.63
C SER A 63 -55.10 -4.11 6.33
N SER A 64 -55.37 -4.94 7.32
CA SER A 64 -56.34 -6.03 7.23
C SER A 64 -57.60 -5.59 7.96
N SER A 65 -58.63 -5.31 7.16
CA SER A 65 -59.99 -4.99 7.59
C SER A 65 -60.68 -6.22 8.21
N SER A 66 -61.27 -6.03 9.39
CA SER A 66 -62.47 -6.66 9.99
C SER A 66 -62.91 -8.09 9.57
N SER A 67 -62.99 -9.04 10.51
CA SER A 67 -64.25 -9.62 11.06
C SER A 67 -64.08 -10.87 11.96
N SER A 68 -64.65 -10.79 13.16
CA SER A 68 -65.40 -11.81 13.95
C SER A 68 -64.79 -13.15 14.43
N ARG A 69 -64.66 -13.22 15.78
CA ARG A 69 -65.11 -14.27 16.74
C ARG A 69 -64.24 -15.53 17.04
N SER A 70 -63.84 -15.55 18.33
CA SER A 70 -63.93 -16.67 19.31
C SER A 70 -62.67 -17.45 19.70
N SER A 71 -62.21 -17.11 20.92
CA SER A 71 -61.71 -17.98 22.01
C SER A 71 -60.60 -19.00 21.75
N SER A 72 -59.41 -18.75 22.33
CA SER A 72 -58.89 -19.46 23.53
C SER A 72 -57.40 -19.17 23.76
N ASN A 73 -57.00 -19.01 25.03
CA ASN A 73 -55.66 -19.12 25.65
C ASN A 73 -54.42 -19.15 24.72
N SER A 74 -53.39 -18.32 24.89
CA SER A 74 -52.51 -18.30 26.07
C SER A 74 -51.50 -17.14 25.96
N SER A 75 -51.30 -16.41 27.08
CA SER A 75 -50.08 -15.67 27.45
C SER A 75 -49.37 -14.82 26.37
N SER A 76 -50.07 -13.78 25.92
CA SER A 76 -49.48 -12.63 25.24
C SER A 76 -48.82 -11.70 26.26
N ARG A 77 -47.50 -11.82 26.47
CA ARG A 77 -46.74 -10.84 27.26
C ARG A 77 -45.66 -10.15 26.42
N SER A 78 -45.99 -8.90 26.07
CA SER A 78 -45.11 -7.74 26.17
C SER A 78 -43.87 -7.70 25.26
N ASN A 79 -44.06 -7.33 23.99
CA ASN A 79 -42.95 -7.03 23.06
C ASN A 79 -42.86 -5.54 22.63
N SER A 80 -43.42 -4.63 23.44
CA SER A 80 -43.68 -3.23 23.06
C SER A 80 -42.55 -2.22 23.35
N SER A 81 -41.36 -2.63 23.80
CA SER A 81 -40.28 -1.70 24.20
C SER A 81 -39.17 -1.47 23.15
N CYS A 82 -39.34 -1.90 21.91
CA CYS A 82 -38.26 -1.88 20.90
C CYS A 82 -38.02 -0.55 20.16
N ILE A 83 -38.81 0.49 20.38
CA ILE A 83 -38.68 1.76 19.62
C ILE A 83 -37.52 2.62 20.17
N SER A 84 -37.35 2.68 21.50
CA SER A 84 -36.28 3.48 22.13
C SER A 84 -34.87 2.94 21.85
N SER A 85 -34.76 1.65 21.52
CA SER A 85 -33.49 1.00 21.19
C SER A 85 -32.98 1.37 19.81
N SER A 86 -33.86 1.82 18.91
CA SER A 86 -33.50 2.06 17.50
C SER A 86 -32.58 3.27 17.31
N ILE A 87 -32.73 4.31 18.13
CA ILE A 87 -31.93 5.55 18.04
C ILE A 87 -30.48 5.28 18.46
N LEU A 88 -30.28 4.55 19.57
CA LEU A 88 -28.94 4.19 20.05
C LEU A 88 -28.18 3.34 19.04
N VAL A 89 -28.87 2.48 18.29
CA VAL A 89 -28.25 1.65 17.26
C VAL A 89 -27.76 2.51 16.09
N VAL A 90 -28.55 3.49 15.65
CA VAL A 90 -28.14 4.39 14.56
C VAL A 90 -26.91 5.20 14.98
N GLU A 91 -26.90 5.72 16.21
CA GLU A 91 -25.76 6.48 16.74
C GLU A 91 -24.47 5.64 16.77
N VAL A 92 -24.55 4.40 17.27
CA VAL A 92 -23.40 3.48 17.28
C VAL A 92 -22.91 3.18 15.86
N VAL A 93 -23.81 2.95 14.91
CA VAL A 93 -23.43 2.71 13.50
C VAL A 93 -22.71 3.93 12.92
N VAL A 94 -23.21 5.15 13.17
CA VAL A 94 -22.55 6.38 12.71
C VAL A 94 -21.16 6.51 13.32
N ILE A 95 -21.00 6.28 14.62
CA ILE A 95 -19.69 6.33 15.30
C ILE A 95 -18.73 5.31 14.68
N VAL A 96 -19.18 4.07 14.44
CA VAL A 96 -18.35 3.03 13.81
C VAL A 96 -17.93 3.46 12.40
N VAL A 97 -18.83 4.01 11.60
CA VAL A 97 -18.51 4.51 10.24
C VAL A 97 -17.48 5.63 10.31
N VAL A 98 -17.61 6.57 11.25
CA VAL A 98 -16.65 7.67 11.44
C VAL A 98 -15.28 7.13 11.84
N ILE A 99 -15.22 6.16 12.76
CA ILE A 99 -13.95 5.52 13.18
C ILE A 99 -13.30 4.80 11.99
N VAL A 100 -14.07 4.01 11.24
CA VAL A 100 -13.55 3.29 10.07
C VAL A 100 -13.01 4.27 9.04
N PHE A 101 -13.73 5.37 8.76
CA PHE A 101 -13.27 6.40 7.85
C PHE A 101 -11.97 7.06 8.35
N ALA A 102 -11.88 7.39 9.64
CA ALA A 102 -10.68 7.95 10.24
C ALA A 102 -9.48 6.99 10.12
N VAL A 103 -9.69 5.69 10.34
CA VAL A 103 -8.64 4.66 10.17
C VAL A 103 -8.20 4.58 8.72
N VAL A 104 -9.13 4.60 7.76
CA VAL A 104 -8.79 4.60 6.32
C VAL A 104 -7.96 5.83 5.95
N VAL A 105 -8.36 7.02 6.41
CA VAL A 105 -7.59 8.26 6.19
C VAL A 105 -6.20 8.16 6.80
N ALA A 106 -6.07 7.63 8.02
CA ALA A 106 -4.78 7.42 8.67
C ALA A 106 -3.89 6.47 7.86
N ILE A 107 -4.43 5.36 7.34
CA ILE A 107 -3.69 4.42 6.50
C ILE A 107 -3.21 5.10 5.21
N VAL A 108 -4.07 5.89 4.56
CA VAL A 108 -3.71 6.63 3.34
C VAL A 108 -2.60 7.64 3.62
N LEU A 109 -2.67 8.37 4.74
CA LEU A 109 -1.61 9.30 5.16
C LEU A 109 -0.29 8.59 5.42
N VAL A 110 -0.31 7.45 6.13
CA VAL A 110 0.90 6.64 6.37
C VAL A 110 1.48 6.14 5.05
N ALA A 111 0.64 5.64 4.14
CA ALA A 111 1.09 5.16 2.83
C ALA A 111 1.71 6.30 2.01
N ALA A 112 1.11 7.50 2.02
CA ALA A 112 1.67 8.67 1.35
C ALA A 112 3.03 9.06 1.96
N LEU A 113 3.16 9.07 3.28
CA LEU A 113 4.41 9.37 3.98
C LEU A 113 5.51 8.34 3.69
N VAL A 114 5.18 7.05 3.65
CA VAL A 114 6.14 6.01 3.24
C VAL A 114 6.54 6.21 1.78
N GLY A 115 5.60 6.56 0.90
CA GLY A 115 5.86 6.86 -0.50
C GLY A 115 6.85 8.03 -0.67
N THR A 116 6.63 9.13 0.04
CA THR A 116 7.53 10.30 -0.01
C THR A 116 8.91 9.97 0.54
N LEU A 117 9.01 9.22 1.64
CA LEU A 117 10.30 8.77 2.18
C LEU A 117 11.09 7.93 1.18
N VAL A 118 10.44 6.99 0.48
CA VAL A 118 11.09 6.18 -0.56
C VAL A 118 11.63 7.06 -1.68
N VAL A 119 10.85 8.05 -2.13
CA VAL A 119 11.29 9.00 -3.16
C VAL A 119 12.51 9.79 -2.70
N VAL A 120 12.50 10.30 -1.46
CA VAL A 120 13.64 11.03 -0.88
C VAL A 120 14.90 10.16 -0.85
N VAL A 121 14.78 8.91 -0.40
CA VAL A 121 15.91 7.95 -0.38
C VAL A 121 16.47 7.74 -1.79
N VAL A 122 15.61 7.55 -2.79
CA VAL A 122 16.04 7.39 -4.19
C VAL A 122 16.79 8.63 -4.68
N VAL A 123 16.29 9.84 -4.40
CA VAL A 123 16.97 11.09 -4.77
C VAL A 123 18.34 11.18 -4.12
N VAL A 124 18.46 10.87 -2.83
CA VAL A 124 19.75 10.87 -2.11
C VAL A 124 20.74 9.88 -2.76
N VAL A 125 20.29 8.67 -3.08
CA VAL A 125 21.13 7.66 -3.74
C VAL A 125 21.61 8.17 -5.10
N VAL A 126 20.75 8.79 -5.90
CA VAL A 126 21.14 9.38 -7.20
C VAL A 126 22.18 10.47 -7.01
N VAL A 127 21.99 11.38 -6.05
CA VAL A 127 22.96 12.44 -5.75
C VAL A 127 24.31 11.85 -5.35
N VAL A 128 24.33 10.84 -4.48
CA VAL A 128 25.57 10.15 -4.07
C VAL A 128 26.28 9.54 -5.28
N VAL A 129 25.54 8.86 -6.17
CA VAL A 129 26.12 8.27 -7.39
C VAL A 129 26.72 9.37 -8.28
N VAL A 130 26.03 10.49 -8.48
CA VAL A 130 26.56 11.62 -9.26
C VAL A 130 27.84 12.16 -8.64
N VAL A 131 27.87 12.37 -7.32
CA VAL A 131 29.07 12.82 -6.61
C VAL A 131 30.23 11.86 -6.81
N VAL A 132 30.01 10.55 -6.67
CA VAL A 132 31.05 9.53 -6.90
C VAL A 132 31.57 9.58 -8.33
N VAL A 133 30.69 9.71 -9.33
CA VAL A 133 31.10 9.84 -10.73
C VAL A 133 31.95 11.09 -10.95
N VAL A 134 31.55 12.24 -10.40
CA VAL A 134 32.32 13.48 -10.49
C VAL A 134 33.70 13.32 -9.86
N VAL A 135 33.79 12.69 -8.68
CA VAL A 135 35.07 12.41 -8.02
C VAL A 135 35.97 11.53 -8.90
N ILE A 136 35.44 10.47 -9.51
CA ILE A 136 36.20 9.59 -10.41
C ILE A 136 36.73 10.38 -11.61
N ILE A 137 35.93 11.27 -12.19
CA ILE A 137 36.35 12.12 -13.31
C ILE A 137 37.50 13.03 -12.89
N ILE A 138 37.38 13.71 -11.75
CA ILE A 138 38.42 14.59 -11.21
C ILE A 138 39.73 13.81 -10.99
N VAL A 139 39.65 12.64 -10.33
CA VAL A 139 40.82 11.79 -10.08
C VAL A 139 41.47 11.37 -11.40
N THR A 140 40.67 10.98 -12.39
CA THR A 140 41.18 10.60 -13.72
C THR A 140 41.92 11.77 -14.39
N ILE A 141 41.36 12.99 -14.34
CA ILE A 141 42.01 14.18 -14.87
C ILE A 141 43.35 14.44 -14.17
N VAL A 142 43.37 14.37 -12.84
CA VAL A 142 44.60 14.56 -12.06
C VAL A 142 45.68 13.55 -12.45
N VAL A 143 45.32 12.27 -12.57
CA VAL A 143 46.26 11.22 -13.01
C VAL A 143 46.81 11.52 -14.40
N VAL A 144 45.96 11.92 -15.35
CA VAL A 144 46.40 12.29 -16.71
C VAL A 144 47.37 13.47 -16.67
N VAL A 145 47.08 14.51 -15.88
CA VAL A 145 47.97 15.67 -15.73
C VAL A 145 49.33 15.25 -15.17
N VAL A 146 49.35 14.42 -14.12
CA VAL A 146 50.61 13.91 -13.53
C VAL A 146 51.42 13.13 -14.56
N VAL A 147 50.78 12.27 -15.34
CA VAL A 147 51.45 11.51 -16.41
C VAL A 147 52.05 12.44 -17.46
N VAL A 148 51.29 13.45 -17.90
CA VAL A 148 51.78 14.43 -18.89
C VAL A 148 53.00 15.18 -18.35
N VAL A 149 52.94 15.68 -17.11
CA VAL A 149 54.06 16.38 -16.47
C VAL A 149 55.29 15.48 -16.36
N ALA A 150 55.10 14.21 -15.98
CA ALA A 150 56.20 13.25 -15.90
C ALA A 150 56.84 12.99 -17.28
N VAL A 151 56.04 12.85 -18.33
CA VAL A 151 56.55 12.66 -19.70
C VAL A 151 57.34 13.87 -20.17
N VAL A 152 56.83 15.10 -19.95
CA VAL A 152 57.52 16.34 -20.31
C VAL A 152 58.88 16.42 -19.59
N PHE A 153 58.88 16.18 -18.28
CA PHE A 153 60.11 16.22 -17.49
C PHE A 153 61.17 15.20 -17.96
N VAL A 154 60.76 13.98 -18.31
CA VAL A 154 61.67 12.96 -18.87
C VAL A 154 62.22 13.42 -20.22
N LEU A 155 61.39 13.98 -21.09
CA LEU A 155 61.83 14.49 -22.39
C LEU A 155 62.84 15.63 -22.24
N ASP A 156 62.61 16.57 -21.31
CA ASP A 156 63.55 17.67 -21.04
C ASP A 156 64.92 17.15 -20.57
N ILE A 157 64.94 16.13 -19.71
CA ILE A 157 66.20 15.49 -19.28
C ILE A 157 66.91 14.83 -20.46
N VAL A 158 66.19 14.10 -21.31
CA VAL A 158 66.78 13.43 -22.47
C VAL A 158 67.39 14.46 -23.42
N VAL A 159 66.67 15.55 -23.72
CA VAL A 159 67.16 16.63 -24.58
C VAL A 159 68.38 17.33 -23.97
N LEU A 160 68.43 17.51 -22.65
CA LEU A 160 69.57 18.12 -21.97
C LEU A 160 70.85 17.26 -22.03
N VAL A 161 70.70 15.94 -22.06
CA VAL A 161 71.82 14.99 -22.05
C VAL A 161 72.32 14.67 -23.46
N THR A 162 71.49 14.89 -24.49
CA THR A 162 71.82 14.59 -25.90
C THR A 162 72.51 15.78 -26.56
#